data_AF-A0A7D5RGL6-F1
#
_entry.id   AF-A0A7D5RGL6-F1
#
_cell.length_a   1.000
_cell.length_b   1.000
_cell.length_c   1.000
_cell.angle_alpha   90.00
_cell.angle_beta   90.00
_cell.angle_gamma   90.00
#
_symmetry.space_group_name_H-M   'P 1'
#
loop_
_entity.id
_entity.type
_entity.pdbx_description
1 polymer ?
#
loop_
_entity_poly.entity_id
_entity_poly.type
_entity_poly.pdbx_seq_one_letter_code
_entity_poly.pdbx_strand_id
1 'polypeptide(L)' 'MKCDSIKMEVVFGNIILNSVQAIGDDPGKIYVRYVVTSDYVIIEVADSGPGIPPESLDRVFDPLFTTKQRGTGWTVKL' A
#
# COMPACT_ATOMS: atom_id res chain seq x y z
N MET A 1 -14.57 -16.24 8.46
CA MET A 1 -13.74 -15.10 8.90
C MET A 1 -14.64 -13.85 9.00
N LYS A 2 -14.54 -13.07 10.07
CA LYS A 2 -15.25 -11.78 10.21
C LYS A 2 -14.21 -10.67 10.26
N CYS A 3 -14.43 -9.59 9.51
CA CYS A 3 -13.62 -8.39 9.54
C CYS A 3 -14.53 -7.17 9.69
N ASP A 4 -13.97 -6.07 10.18
CA ASP A 4 -14.64 -4.77 10.20
C ASP A 4 -14.48 -4.14 8.81
N SER A 5 -15.56 -4.12 8.03
CA SER A 5 -15.53 -3.64 6.65
C SER A 5 -15.06 -2.20 6.52
N ILE A 6 -15.37 -1.34 7.51
CA ILE A 6 -14.97 0.07 7.51
C ILE A 6 -13.45 0.17 7.69
N LYS A 7 -12.89 -0.62 8.61
CA LYS A 7 -11.43 -0.66 8.79
C LYS A 7 -10.72 -1.23 7.56
N MET A 8 -11.29 -2.25 6.94
CA MET A 8 -10.73 -2.82 5.71
C MET A 8 -10.73 -1.82 4.56
N GLU A 9 -11.79 -1.03 4.40
CA GLU A 9 -11.86 0.04 3.41
C GLU A 9 -10.74 1.08 3.60
N VAL A 10 -10.48 1.49 4.84
CA VAL A 10 -9.37 2.41 5.16
C VAL A 10 -8.01 1.79 4.80
N VAL A 11 -7.78 0.53 5.16
CA VAL A 11 -6.51 -0.17 4.86
C VAL A 11 -6.28 -0.26 3.36
N PHE A 12 -7.28 -0.72 2.59
CA PHE A 12 -7.14 -0.80 1.14
C PHE A 12 -6.99 0.58 0.50
N GLY A 13 -7.74 1.57 0.95
CA GLY A 13 -7.61 2.95 0.48
C GLY A 13 -6.19 3.49 0.62
N ASN A 14 -5.55 3.26 1.78
CA ASN A 14 -4.16 3.69 2.02
C ASN A 14 -3.17 2.98 1.09
N ILE A 15 -3.29 1.67 0.91
CA ILE A 15 -2.38 0.90 0.05
C ILE A 15 -2.53 1.31 -1.42
N ILE A 16 -3.77 1.47 -1.90
CA ILE A 16 -4.04 1.88 -3.29
C ILE A 16 -3.58 3.31 -3.52
N LEU A 17 -3.81 4.23 -2.58
CA LEU A 17 -3.33 5.60 -2.69
C LEU A 17 -1.79 5.65 -2.75
N ASN A 18 -1.11 4.88 -1.91
CA ASN A 18 0.35 4.77 -1.95
C ASN A 18 0.83 4.25 -3.31
N SER A 19 0.15 3.25 -3.87
CA SER A 19 0.45 2.68 -5.19
C SER A 19 0.30 3.73 -6.31
N VAL A 20 -0.80 4.48 -6.34
CA VAL A 20 -1.03 5.57 -7.30
C VAL A 20 0.07 6.61 -7.20
N GLN A 21 0.43 6.99 -5.98
CA GLN A 21 1.49 7.97 -5.76
C GLN A 21 2.89 7.44 -6.12
N ALA A 22 3.13 6.13 -6.02
CA ALA A 22 4.40 5.52 -6.43
C ALA A 22 4.54 5.50 -7.95
N ILE A 23 3.45 5.23 -8.67
CA ILE A 23 3.39 5.28 -10.14
C ILE A 23 3.67 6.70 -10.65
N GLY A 24 3.12 7.72 -9.99
CA GLY A 24 3.30 9.12 -10.40
C GLY A 24 2.41 9.50 -11.59
N ASP A 25 2.92 10.35 -12.48
CA ASP A 25 2.18 10.89 -13.62
C ASP A 25 2.19 9.96 -14.86
N ASP A 26 3.01 8.90 -14.82
CA ASP A 26 3.14 7.95 -15.93
C ASP A 26 2.00 6.92 -15.95
N PRO A 27 1.66 6.36 -17.13
CA PRO A 27 0.73 5.25 -17.21
C PRO A 27 1.25 4.04 -16.41
N GLY A 28 0.50 3.65 -15.38
CA GLY A 28 0.84 2.50 -14.55
C GLY A 28 -0.32 1.54 -14.36
N LYS A 29 -0.04 0.45 -13.64
CA LYS A 29 -1.02 -0.59 -13.32
C LYS A 29 -0.91 -0.96 -11.84
N ILE A 30 -2.06 -1.17 -11.23
CA ILE A 30 -2.19 -1.76 -9.89
C ILE A 30 -2.89 -3.11 -10.05
N TYR A 31 -2.28 -4.15 -9.51
CA TYR A 31 -2.78 -5.51 -9.53
C TYR A 31 -3.20 -5.89 -8.12
N VAL A 32 -4.44 -6.34 -7.98
CA VAL A 32 -4.96 -6.88 -6.73
C VAL A 32 -5.26 -8.36 -6.96
N ARG A 33 -4.65 -9.22 -6.15
CA ARG A 33 -4.89 -10.67 -6.15
C ARG A 33 -5.24 -11.11 -4.75
N TYR A 34 -5.94 -12.23 -4.64
CA TYR A 34 -6.16 -12.85 -3.35
C TYR A 34 -6.12 -14.37 -3.45
N VAL A 35 -5.74 -14.99 -2.35
CA VAL A 35 -5.76 -16.44 -2.15
C VAL A 35 -6.50 -16.72 -0.85
N VAL A 36 -7.51 -17.59 -0.92
CA VAL A 36 -8.24 -18.05 0.27
C VAL A 36 -7.64 -19.38 0.71
N THR A 37 -7.21 -19.45 1.96
CA THR A 37 -6.81 -20.68 2.64
C THR A 37 -7.90 -21.11 3.62
N SER A 38 -7.70 -22.22 4.34
CA SER A 38 -8.60 -22.66 5.40
C SER A 38 -8.80 -21.59 6.48
N ASP A 39 -7.73 -20.86 6.79
CA ASP A 39 -7.65 -20.03 7.98
C ASP A 39 -7.53 -18.54 7.67
N TYR A 40 -7.13 -18.18 6.44
CA TYR A 40 -6.78 -16.81 6.05
C TYR A 40 -7.24 -16.44 4.63
N VAL A 41 -7.39 -15.14 4.41
CA VAL A 41 -7.40 -14.57 3.06
C VAL A 41 -6.12 -13.75 2.91
N ILE A 42 -5.26 -14.15 1.99
CA ILE A 42 -4.04 -13.42 1.63
C ILE A 42 -4.42 -12.50 0.49
N ILE A 43 -4.19 -11.19 0.65
CA ILE A 43 -4.43 -10.17 -0.38
C ILE A 43 -3.08 -9.59 -0.78
N GLU A 44 -2.77 -9.66 -2.06
CA GLU A 44 -1.58 -9.08 -2.64
C GLU A 44 -1.96 -7.84 -3.45
N VAL A 45 -1.27 -6.73 -3.17
CA VAL A 45 -1.35 -5.50 -3.98
C VAL A 45 0.04 -5.23 -4.56
N ALA A 46 0.13 -5.12 -5.87
CA ALA A 46 1.36 -4.82 -6.59
C ALA A 46 1.14 -3.67 -7.57
N ASP A 47 2.07 -2.73 -7.63
CA ASP A 47 2.06 -1.62 -8.57
C ASP A 47 3.23 -1.68 -9.55
N SER A 48 3.15 -0.89 -10.62
CA SER A 48 4.22 -0.78 -11.63
C SER A 48 5.13 0.44 -11.41
N GLY A 49 5.13 1.02 -10.21
CA GLY A 49 6.03 2.11 -9.84
C GLY A 49 7.48 1.63 -9.64
N PRO A 50 8.38 2.53 -9.21
CA PRO A 50 9.81 2.26 -9.08
C PRO A 50 10.17 1.29 -7.93
N GLY A 51 9.17 0.86 -7.15
CA GLY A 51 9.36 0.05 -5.96
C GLY A 51 9.94 0.83 -4.78
N ILE A 52 10.31 0.09 -3.74
CA ILE A 52 10.84 0.65 -2.49
C ILE A 52 12.35 0.39 -2.43
N PRO A 53 13.18 1.40 -2.16
CA PRO A 53 14.62 1.20 -2.00
C PRO A 53 14.91 0.21 -0.84
N PRO A 54 15.88 -0.72 -0.99
CA PRO A 54 16.19 -1.73 0.04
C PRO A 54 16.43 -1.14 1.43
N GLU A 55 17.12 -0.01 1.52
CA GLU A 55 17.41 0.72 2.75
C GLU A 55 16.17 1.28 3.47
N SER A 56 15.03 1.33 2.78
CA SER A 56 13.78 1.85 3.30
C SER A 56 12.79 0.75 3.68
N LEU A 57 13.03 -0.52 3.28
CA LEU A 57 12.09 -1.64 3.48
C LEU A 57 11.73 -1.87 4.94
N ASP A 58 12.70 -1.78 5.86
CA ASP A 58 12.45 -2.01 7.29
C ASP A 58 11.60 -0.91 7.94
N ARG A 59 11.47 0.24 7.27
CA ARG A 59 10.84 1.45 7.82
C ARG A 59 9.51 1.78 7.15
N VAL A 60 9.09 1.06 6.10
CA VAL A 60 7.83 1.35 5.38
C VAL A 60 6.58 1.22 6.25
N PHE A 61 6.69 0.49 7.35
CA PHE A 61 5.63 0.31 8.34
C PHE A 61 5.75 1.26 9.54
N ASP A 62 6.83 2.05 9.61
CA ASP A 62 7.00 3.04 10.67
C ASP A 62 5.98 4.17 10.46
N PRO A 63 5.24 4.56 11.52
CA PRO A 63 4.39 5.72 11.47
C PRO A 63 5.17 6.95 10.98
N LEU A 64 4.60 7.69 10.02
CA LEU A 64 5.16 8.94 9.46
C LEU A 64 6.43 8.77 8.60
N PHE A 65 6.91 7.55 8.34
CA PHE A 65 8.03 7.36 7.42
C PHE A 65 7.63 7.68 5.97
N THR A 66 8.45 8.47 5.30
CA THR A 66 8.27 8.84 3.90
C THR A 66 9.62 9.12 3.25
N THR A 67 9.81 8.65 2.03
CA THR A 67 10.99 8.95 1.20
C THR A 67 10.78 10.18 0.33
N LYS A 68 9.63 10.88 0.44
CA LYS A 68 9.26 12.01 -0.40
C LYS A 68 9.80 13.34 0.16
N GLN A 69 10.55 14.09 -0.65
CA GLN A 69 10.92 15.47 -0.34
C GLN A 69 9.73 16.42 -0.56
N ARG A 70 9.16 16.91 0.54
CA ARG A 70 8.22 18.05 0.67
C ARG A 70 6.97 18.07 -0.23
N GLY A 71 5.82 17.98 0.44
CA GLY A 71 4.67 18.83 0.10
C GLY A 71 3.52 18.14 -0.62
N THR A 72 2.82 17.25 0.07
CA THR A 72 1.36 17.10 0.15
C THR A 72 1.12 15.70 0.72
N GLY A 73 0.66 15.63 1.97
CA GLY A 73 0.56 14.38 2.72
C GLY A 73 -0.27 13.35 1.96
N TRP A 74 0.06 12.06 2.11
CA TRP A 74 -0.65 11.13 3.00
C TRP A 74 0.33 10.02 3.41
N THR A 75 0.29 9.67 4.69
CA THR A 75 1.15 8.70 5.38
C THR A 75 0.65 7.27 5.16
N VAL A 76 1.53 6.26 5.26
CA VAL A 76 1.10 4.88 5.59
C VAL A 76 0.42 4.92 6.96
N LYS A 77 -0.91 5.01 6.99
CA LYS A 77 -1.71 4.76 8.20
C LYS A 77 -1.99 3.25 8.24
N LEU A 78 -1.13 2.52 8.94
CA LEU A 78 -1.52 1.24 9.55
C LEU A 78 -1.90 1.49 11.01
#